data_AF-A0A2S9XAM0-F1
#
_entry.id   AF-A0A2S9XAM0-F1
#
_cell.length_a   1.000
_cell.length_b   1.000
_cell.length_c   1.000
_cell.angle_alpha   90.00
_cell.angle_beta   90.00
_cell.angle_gamma   90.00
#
_symmetry.space_group_name_H-M   'P 1'
#
loop_
_entity.id
_entity.type
_entity.pdbx_description
1 polymer ?
#
loop_
_entity_poly.entity_id
_entity_poly.type
_entity_poly.pdbx_seq_one_letter_code
_entity_poly.pdbx_strand_id
1 'polypeptide(L)'
;MYRDARGYFAFPLIEEDLVLDDFDKWSIVGDLVGALKAGDLRAAPTVLELYDRDADWVRRGAYVKMIGDAAPDALVERIHSHLQTGLPVDYSWDFAELLFHWGRLDIVPTLARGWRAAYQYQDGPDIPPRLALLLEEESWGPLRTDFPRKVDEKQADAYVARVLARHAELVESLGEHAFVFRGRLLDLEWIARRGLQDLADGEFDSRMRRKFEAMTGIDCSCFYHKEKLQPLAAAAVFEAFLASPERKAFTPGRRYFFGHPIPPGDPAGASEWPPR
;
A
#
# COMPACT_ATOMS: atom_id res chain seq x y z
N MET A 1 8.11 4.81 -28.16
CA MET A 1 6.62 4.80 -28.17
C MET A 1 6.17 4.53 -26.74
N TYR A 2 6.23 5.56 -25.88
CA TYR A 2 5.76 5.47 -24.50
C TYR A 2 4.24 5.75 -24.50
N ARG A 3 3.45 4.71 -24.75
CA ARG A 3 1.99 4.77 -24.56
C ARG A 3 1.67 3.96 -23.30
N ASP A 4 0.97 4.62 -22.37
CA ASP A 4 0.36 4.08 -21.14
C ASP A 4 1.12 4.21 -19.81
N ALA A 5 1.68 5.41 -19.54
CA ALA A 5 1.88 5.89 -18.16
C ALA A 5 0.57 6.39 -17.49
N ARG A 6 -0.59 5.82 -17.85
CA ARG A 6 -1.85 6.07 -17.14
C ARG A 6 -2.05 4.99 -16.06
N GLY A 7 -2.69 5.38 -14.96
CA GLY A 7 -3.07 4.46 -13.90
C GLY A 7 -2.12 4.43 -12.71
N TYR A 8 -1.86 3.24 -12.14
CA TYR A 8 -1.25 2.92 -10.83
C TYR A 8 -0.23 3.88 -10.21
N PHE A 9 0.56 4.55 -11.04
CA PHE A 9 1.20 5.81 -10.71
C PHE A 9 0.87 6.84 -11.78
N ALA A 10 0.33 7.99 -11.38
CA ALA A 10 0.22 9.15 -12.26
C ALA A 10 1.61 9.78 -12.41
N PHE A 11 2.51 9.11 -13.15
CA PHE A 11 3.85 9.65 -13.38
C PHE A 11 3.84 10.69 -14.51
N PRO A 12 4.65 11.75 -14.37
CA PRO A 12 4.89 12.73 -15.43
C PRO A 12 5.99 12.17 -16.34
N LEU A 13 5.66 11.20 -17.18
CA LEU A 13 6.52 10.89 -18.34
C LEU A 13 5.68 11.01 -19.59
N ILE A 14 5.40 12.26 -19.95
CA ILE A 14 4.96 12.64 -21.29
C ILE A 14 6.17 13.11 -22.10
N GLU A 15 5.99 13.25 -23.42
CA GLU A 15 7.07 13.67 -24.34
C GLU A 15 7.68 15.03 -23.95
N GLU A 16 6.88 15.86 -23.28
CA GLU A 16 7.29 17.18 -22.75
C GLU A 16 8.27 17.07 -21.57
N ASP A 17 8.33 15.93 -20.88
CA ASP A 17 9.19 15.71 -19.71
C ASP A 17 10.63 15.31 -20.07
N LEU A 18 10.92 15.07 -21.36
CA LEU A 18 12.27 14.73 -21.87
C LEU A 18 13.34 15.77 -21.52
N VAL A 19 12.92 16.99 -21.17
CA VAL A 19 13.80 18.11 -20.82
C VAL A 19 14.16 18.16 -19.33
N LEU A 20 13.58 17.29 -18.50
CA LEU A 20 13.85 17.24 -17.07
C LEU A 20 15.23 16.62 -16.80
N ASP A 21 16.01 17.27 -15.92
CA ASP A 21 17.37 16.85 -15.56
C ASP A 21 17.44 15.43 -14.94
N ASP A 22 16.32 14.91 -14.44
CA ASP A 22 16.20 13.59 -13.83
C ASP A 22 15.34 12.61 -14.64
N PHE A 23 15.02 12.92 -15.91
CA PHE A 23 14.23 12.08 -16.80
C PHE A 23 14.73 10.63 -16.85
N ASP A 24 16.04 10.41 -16.97
CA ASP A 24 16.63 9.07 -17.03
C ASP A 24 16.31 8.24 -15.77
N LYS A 25 16.29 8.88 -14.58
CA LYS A 25 15.94 8.20 -13.33
C LYS A 25 14.47 7.82 -13.30
N TRP A 26 13.60 8.70 -13.80
CA TRP A 26 12.17 8.39 -13.93
C TRP A 26 11.90 7.35 -15.01
N SER A 27 12.69 7.29 -16.09
CA SER A 27 12.59 6.21 -17.07
C SER A 27 12.86 4.85 -16.43
N ILE A 28 13.87 4.75 -15.55
CA ILE A 28 14.15 3.52 -14.78
C ILE A 28 12.95 3.12 -13.91
N VAL A 29 12.32 4.07 -13.23
CA VAL A 29 11.07 3.86 -12.47
C VAL A 29 9.98 3.30 -13.39
N GLY A 30 9.81 3.90 -14.57
CA GLY A 30 8.83 3.47 -15.57
C GLY A 30 9.06 2.04 -16.06
N ASP A 31 10.32 1.69 -16.35
CA ASP A 31 10.70 0.35 -16.81
C ASP A 31 10.45 -0.71 -15.71
N LEU A 32 10.79 -0.40 -14.45
CA LEU A 32 10.53 -1.28 -13.30
C LEU A 32 9.04 -1.50 -13.08
N VAL A 33 8.25 -0.43 -13.10
CA VAL A 33 6.79 -0.55 -13.00
C VAL A 33 6.23 -1.35 -14.17
N GLY A 34 6.70 -1.12 -15.39
CA GLY A 34 6.30 -1.89 -16.57
C GLY A 34 6.58 -3.38 -16.41
N ALA A 35 7.78 -3.74 -15.93
CA ALA A 35 8.17 -5.12 -15.66
C ALA A 35 7.27 -5.77 -14.60
N LEU A 36 7.02 -5.07 -13.48
CA LEU A 36 6.13 -5.56 -12.42
C LEU A 36 4.68 -5.72 -12.94
N LYS A 37 4.17 -4.75 -13.71
CA LYS A 37 2.82 -4.80 -14.32
C LYS A 37 2.67 -5.98 -15.28
N ALA A 38 3.75 -6.40 -15.93
CA ALA A 38 3.80 -7.58 -16.80
C ALA A 38 4.00 -8.91 -16.03
N GLY A 39 4.05 -8.86 -14.69
CA GLY A 39 4.20 -10.03 -13.83
C GLY A 39 5.66 -10.45 -13.55
N ASP A 40 6.66 -9.67 -13.97
CA ASP A 40 8.06 -9.95 -13.62
C ASP A 40 8.39 -9.45 -12.21
N LEU A 41 7.91 -10.19 -11.20
CA LEU A 41 8.09 -9.85 -9.79
C LEU A 41 9.55 -10.03 -9.31
N ARG A 42 10.44 -10.56 -10.15
CA ARG A 42 11.89 -10.64 -9.87
C ARG A 42 12.56 -9.28 -9.94
N ALA A 43 11.89 -8.25 -10.45
CA ALA A 43 12.36 -6.88 -10.42
C ALA A 43 12.27 -6.24 -9.01
N ALA A 44 11.49 -6.81 -8.08
CA ALA A 44 11.24 -6.22 -6.76
C ALA A 44 12.50 -6.00 -5.89
N PRO A 45 13.49 -6.92 -5.85
CA PRO A 45 14.77 -6.66 -5.17
C PRO A 45 15.52 -5.45 -5.73
N THR A 46 15.52 -5.26 -7.06
CA THR A 46 16.14 -4.09 -7.69
C THR A 46 15.46 -2.78 -7.28
N VAL A 47 14.13 -2.80 -7.11
CA VAL A 47 13.38 -1.64 -6.58
C VAL A 47 13.85 -1.27 -5.17
N LEU A 48 14.10 -2.27 -4.32
CA LEU A 48 14.61 -2.06 -2.95
C LEU A 48 16.06 -1.54 -2.94
N GLU A 49 16.92 -2.07 -3.80
CA GLU A 49 18.30 -1.58 -3.95
C GLU A 49 18.36 -0.12 -4.42
N LEU A 50 17.43 0.29 -5.30
CA LEU A 50 17.31 1.67 -5.75
C LEU A 50 16.77 2.59 -4.66
N TYR A 51 15.80 2.11 -3.87
CA TYR A 51 15.29 2.86 -2.72
C TYR A 51 16.40 3.29 -1.75
N ASP A 52 17.36 2.41 -1.44
CA ASP A 52 18.46 2.74 -0.52
C ASP A 52 19.46 3.76 -1.09
N ARG A 53 19.56 3.86 -2.42
CA ARG A 53 20.54 4.70 -3.10
C ARG A 53 19.99 6.04 -3.58
N ASP A 54 18.67 6.15 -3.69
CA ASP A 54 18.03 7.36 -4.21
C ASP A 54 17.91 8.42 -3.11
N ALA A 55 18.31 9.65 -3.45
CA ALA A 55 18.18 10.79 -2.55
C ALA A 55 16.83 11.51 -2.70
N ASP A 56 16.08 11.20 -3.76
CA ASP A 56 14.79 11.84 -4.04
C ASP A 56 13.65 11.14 -3.31
N TRP A 57 13.01 11.88 -2.41
CA TRP A 57 11.93 11.38 -1.57
C TRP A 57 10.67 11.01 -2.38
N VAL A 58 10.43 11.63 -3.54
CA VAL A 58 9.28 11.31 -4.39
C VAL A 58 9.49 9.96 -5.06
N ARG A 59 10.68 9.70 -5.62
CA ARG A 59 11.05 8.39 -6.18
C ARG A 59 11.08 7.31 -5.09
N ARG A 60 11.63 7.60 -3.91
CA ARG A 60 11.55 6.69 -2.76
C ARG A 60 10.12 6.31 -2.39
N GLY A 61 9.22 7.28 -2.33
CA GLY A 61 7.80 7.03 -2.11
C GLY A 61 7.16 6.14 -3.19
N ALA A 62 7.61 6.25 -4.44
CA ALA A 62 7.18 5.34 -5.51
C ALA A 62 7.73 3.92 -5.32
N TYR A 63 9.00 3.75 -4.97
CA TYR A 63 9.60 2.44 -4.70
C TYR A 63 8.91 1.72 -3.55
N VAL A 64 8.66 2.42 -2.44
CA VAL A 64 7.90 1.93 -1.27
C VAL A 64 6.55 1.35 -1.68
N LYS A 65 5.83 2.10 -2.51
CA LYS A 65 4.53 1.71 -3.07
C LYS A 65 4.62 0.47 -3.95
N MET A 66 5.61 0.41 -4.85
CA MET A 66 5.87 -0.77 -5.68
C MET A 66 6.17 -2.01 -4.84
N ILE A 67 7.06 -1.88 -3.86
CA ILE A 67 7.44 -3.02 -3.00
C ILE A 67 6.24 -3.49 -2.19
N GLY A 68 5.53 -2.59 -1.50
CA GLY A 68 4.37 -2.97 -0.69
C GLY A 68 3.26 -3.67 -1.47
N ASP A 69 2.98 -3.24 -2.71
CA ASP A 69 1.91 -3.84 -3.51
C ASP A 69 2.36 -5.06 -4.31
N ALA A 70 3.61 -5.10 -4.82
CA ALA A 70 4.04 -6.08 -5.82
C ALA A 70 5.13 -7.05 -5.35
N ALA A 71 5.88 -6.73 -4.29
CA ALA A 71 6.99 -7.58 -3.88
C ALA A 71 6.50 -8.95 -3.39
N PRO A 72 7.25 -10.03 -3.67
CA PRO A 72 7.03 -11.35 -3.07
C PRO A 72 7.02 -11.30 -1.53
N ASP A 73 6.21 -12.16 -0.89
CA ASP A 73 6.05 -12.15 0.58
C ASP A 73 7.40 -12.27 1.29
N ALA A 74 8.25 -13.21 0.86
CA ALA A 74 9.58 -13.42 1.43
C ALA A 74 10.47 -12.16 1.42
N LEU A 75 10.35 -11.29 0.42
CA LEU A 75 11.12 -10.03 0.40
C LEU A 75 10.62 -9.07 1.49
N VAL A 76 9.30 -8.93 1.62
CA VAL A 76 8.72 -8.04 2.63
C VAL A 76 8.91 -8.60 4.05
N GLU A 77 8.90 -9.92 4.23
CA GLU A 77 9.22 -10.58 5.49
C GLU A 77 10.65 -10.29 5.96
N ARG A 78 11.63 -10.27 5.04
CA ARG A 78 13.01 -9.86 5.37
C ARG A 78 13.05 -8.41 5.87
N ILE A 79 12.37 -7.50 5.15
CA ILE A 79 12.26 -6.10 5.55
C ILE A 79 11.61 -5.97 6.94
N HIS A 80 10.50 -6.68 7.15
CA HIS A 80 9.77 -6.70 8.41
C HIS A 80 10.62 -7.24 9.57
N SER A 81 11.34 -8.33 9.36
CA SER A 81 12.25 -8.91 10.34
C SER A 81 13.36 -7.92 10.71
N HIS A 82 13.91 -7.20 9.73
CA HIS A 82 14.93 -6.20 9.98
C HIS A 82 14.39 -5.00 10.79
N LEU A 83 13.18 -4.53 10.49
CA LEU A 83 12.50 -3.47 11.26
C LEU A 83 12.31 -3.84 12.73
N GLN A 84 12.14 -5.12 13.05
CA GLN A 84 12.03 -5.59 14.44
C GLN A 84 13.36 -5.53 15.20
N THR A 85 14.50 -5.59 14.50
CA THR A 85 15.85 -5.50 15.10
C THR A 85 16.31 -4.07 15.38
N GLY A 86 15.57 -3.07 14.87
CA GLY A 86 15.83 -1.65 15.06
C GLY A 86 16.30 -0.97 13.76
N LEU A 87 15.63 0.11 13.38
CA LEU A 87 15.99 0.96 12.25
C LEU A 87 16.00 2.44 12.67
N PRO A 88 16.79 3.30 11.99
CA PRO A 88 16.74 4.74 12.22
C PRO A 88 15.32 5.27 12.01
N VAL A 89 14.94 6.28 12.80
CA VAL A 89 13.60 6.90 12.76
C VAL A 89 13.24 7.37 11.34
N ASP A 90 14.23 7.84 10.57
CA ASP A 90 14.03 8.34 9.20
C ASP A 90 13.55 7.26 8.21
N TYR A 91 13.82 5.98 8.47
CA TYR A 91 13.34 4.85 7.66
C TYR A 91 11.95 4.38 8.10
N SER A 92 11.53 4.70 9.32
CA SER A 92 10.30 4.16 9.91
C SER A 92 9.05 4.61 9.17
N TRP A 93 9.08 5.78 8.53
CA TRP A 93 7.98 6.32 7.74
C TRP A 93 7.72 5.51 6.46
N ASP A 94 8.73 5.44 5.61
CA ASP A 94 8.68 4.75 4.32
C ASP A 94 8.34 3.27 4.50
N PHE A 95 8.89 2.64 5.53
CA PHE A 95 8.56 1.25 5.83
C PHE A 95 7.17 1.07 6.45
N ALA A 96 6.64 2.05 7.20
CA ALA A 96 5.26 1.99 7.65
C ALA A 96 4.28 2.02 6.48
N GLU A 97 4.54 2.86 5.47
CA GLU A 97 3.77 2.89 4.22
C GLU A 97 3.89 1.57 3.45
N LEU A 98 5.11 1.02 3.32
CA LEU A 98 5.36 -0.26 2.68
C LEU A 98 4.57 -1.40 3.33
N LEU A 99 4.68 -1.55 4.65
CA LEU A 99 4.02 -2.62 5.39
C LEU A 99 2.49 -2.43 5.40
N PHE A 100 1.99 -1.20 5.41
CA PHE A 100 0.57 -0.90 5.23
C PHE A 100 0.06 -1.40 3.87
N HIS A 101 0.81 -1.16 2.80
CA HIS A 101 0.47 -1.64 1.46
C HIS A 101 0.51 -3.15 1.33
N TRP A 102 1.48 -3.79 1.98
CA TRP A 102 1.57 -5.25 2.08
C TRP A 102 0.35 -5.83 2.79
N GLY A 103 -0.03 -5.25 3.93
CA GLY A 103 -1.32 -5.44 4.58
C GLY A 103 -1.50 -6.77 5.32
N ARG A 104 -0.42 -7.44 5.75
CA ARG A 104 -0.52 -8.66 6.57
C ARG A 104 -0.79 -8.30 8.04
N LEU A 105 -1.52 -9.11 8.81
CA LEU A 105 -1.86 -8.73 10.20
C LEU A 105 -0.66 -8.69 11.15
N ASP A 106 0.30 -9.61 11.01
CA ASP A 106 1.50 -9.71 11.85
C ASP A 106 2.44 -8.48 11.85
N ILE A 107 2.26 -7.53 10.91
CA ILE A 107 2.97 -6.26 10.91
C ILE A 107 2.43 -5.25 11.92
N VAL A 108 1.19 -5.40 12.38
CA VAL A 108 0.50 -4.40 13.20
C VAL A 108 1.22 -4.10 14.51
N PRO A 109 1.73 -5.11 15.27
CA PRO A 109 2.54 -4.81 16.47
C PRO A 109 3.80 -4.02 16.15
N THR A 110 4.38 -4.20 14.96
CA THR A 110 5.59 -3.48 14.54
C THR A 110 5.27 -2.03 14.22
N LEU A 111 4.18 -1.78 13.48
CA LEU A 111 3.70 -0.42 13.21
C LEU A 111 3.28 0.32 14.49
N ALA A 112 2.59 -0.35 15.42
CA ALA A 112 2.17 0.24 16.68
C ALA A 112 3.36 0.65 17.57
N ARG A 113 4.41 -0.20 17.64
CA ARG A 113 5.66 0.13 18.33
C ARG A 113 6.42 1.27 17.65
N GLY A 114 6.50 1.23 16.31
CA GLY A 114 7.15 2.29 15.52
C GLY A 114 6.49 3.63 15.77
N TRP A 115 5.16 3.69 15.72
CA TRP A 115 4.41 4.88 16.07
C TRP A 115 4.66 5.32 17.52
N ARG A 116 4.65 4.40 18.48
CA ARG A 116 4.89 4.74 19.89
C ARG A 116 6.29 5.32 20.15
N ALA A 117 7.28 4.94 19.35
CA ALA A 117 8.61 5.54 19.37
C ALA A 117 8.64 6.91 18.67
N ALA A 118 7.76 7.13 17.68
CA ALA A 118 7.74 8.30 16.81
C ALA A 118 6.64 9.34 17.11
N TYR A 119 5.75 9.13 18.09
CA TYR A 119 4.53 9.94 18.27
C TYR A 119 4.77 11.44 18.54
N GLN A 120 5.96 11.81 19.01
CA GLN A 120 6.37 13.19 19.27
C GLN A 120 7.00 13.89 18.06
N TYR A 121 7.37 13.13 17.02
CA TYR A 121 7.96 13.68 15.81
C TYR A 121 6.87 14.23 14.88
N GLN A 122 7.27 15.15 14.00
CA GLN A 122 6.37 15.83 13.06
C GLN A 122 5.53 14.85 12.21
N ASP A 123 6.13 13.73 11.81
CA ASP A 123 5.48 12.74 10.92
C ASP A 123 4.76 11.62 11.71
N GLY A 124 4.89 11.60 13.03
CA GLY A 124 4.22 10.64 13.92
C GLY A 124 2.69 10.57 13.71
N PRO A 125 1.96 11.68 13.49
CA PRO A 125 0.52 11.69 13.24
C PRO A 125 0.05 10.98 11.97
N ASP A 126 0.93 10.60 11.05
CA ASP A 126 0.53 10.01 9.77
C ASP A 126 0.45 8.46 9.80
N ILE A 127 1.03 7.78 10.80
CA ILE A 127 0.89 6.32 11.00
C ILE A 127 -0.53 5.91 11.47
N PRO A 128 -1.16 6.59 12.45
CA PRO A 128 -2.49 6.24 12.96
C PRO A 128 -3.59 6.13 11.89
N PRO A 129 -3.71 7.04 10.90
CA PRO A 129 -4.68 6.88 9.82
C PRO A 129 -4.46 5.63 8.95
N ARG A 130 -3.24 5.07 8.91
CA ARG A 130 -2.91 3.84 8.19
C ARG A 130 -3.28 2.61 9.01
N LEU A 131 -2.96 2.62 10.31
CA LEU A 131 -3.39 1.59 11.25
C LEU A 131 -4.92 1.48 11.28
N ALA A 132 -5.63 2.60 11.38
CA ALA A 132 -7.08 2.62 11.31
C ALA A 132 -7.60 2.04 9.99
N LEU A 133 -7.08 2.49 8.84
CA LEU A 133 -7.50 1.97 7.53
C LEU A 133 -7.15 0.49 7.33
N LEU A 134 -6.12 -0.04 7.99
CA LEU A 134 -5.78 -1.46 7.92
C LEU A 134 -6.75 -2.31 8.77
N LEU A 135 -7.18 -1.80 9.92
CA LEU A 135 -7.85 -2.56 10.97
C LEU A 135 -9.37 -2.33 11.09
N GLU A 136 -9.88 -1.26 10.48
CA GLU A 136 -11.28 -0.83 10.59
C GLU A 136 -11.95 -0.79 9.22
N GLU A 137 -13.20 -1.27 9.17
CA GLU A 137 -13.98 -1.23 7.94
C GLU A 137 -14.39 0.20 7.62
N GLU A 138 -14.77 1.00 8.61
CA GLU A 138 -15.25 2.37 8.46
C GLU A 138 -14.10 3.35 8.19
N SER A 139 -14.33 4.31 7.27
CA SER A 139 -13.35 5.35 6.95
C SER A 139 -13.01 6.23 8.16
N TRP A 140 -13.95 6.31 9.12
CA TRP A 140 -13.90 7.06 10.38
C TRP A 140 -14.23 6.16 11.59
N GLY A 141 -13.58 5.00 11.68
CA GLY A 141 -13.70 4.13 12.86
C GLY A 141 -13.03 4.69 14.13
N PRO A 142 -13.26 4.05 15.30
CA PRO A 142 -12.73 4.47 16.59
C PRO A 142 -11.21 4.73 16.63
N LEU A 143 -10.39 3.90 15.98
CA LEU A 143 -8.94 4.11 15.92
C LEU A 143 -8.58 5.41 15.19
N ARG A 144 -9.42 5.88 14.26
CA ARG A 144 -9.22 7.17 13.60
C ARG A 144 -9.83 8.33 14.39
N THR A 145 -11.06 8.19 14.86
CA THR A 145 -11.80 9.30 15.52
C THR A 145 -11.25 9.62 16.90
N ASP A 146 -10.81 8.60 17.63
CA ASP A 146 -10.34 8.74 19.01
C ASP A 146 -8.84 9.00 19.07
N PHE A 147 -8.21 9.24 17.90
CA PHE A 147 -6.82 9.63 17.82
C PHE A 147 -6.65 11.06 18.37
N PRO A 148 -5.86 11.27 19.44
CA PRO A 148 -5.73 12.58 20.05
C PRO A 148 -4.96 13.53 19.12
N ARG A 149 -5.44 14.77 18.95
CA ARG A 149 -4.69 15.81 18.22
C ARG A 149 -3.42 16.27 18.94
N LYS A 150 -3.38 16.11 20.26
CA LYS A 150 -2.20 16.27 21.11
C LYS A 150 -2.08 15.02 21.95
N VAL A 151 -0.98 14.31 21.76
CA VAL A 151 -0.75 13.00 22.37
C VAL A 151 0.30 13.17 23.46
N ASP A 152 -0.09 12.96 24.71
CA ASP A 152 0.85 12.69 25.79
C ASP A 152 1.20 11.19 25.86
N GLU A 153 2.15 10.83 26.72
CA GLU A 153 2.59 9.44 26.89
C GLU A 153 1.44 8.48 27.24
N LYS A 154 0.53 8.89 28.15
CA LYS A 154 -0.59 8.05 28.57
C LYS A 154 -1.59 7.83 27.43
N GLN A 155 -1.85 8.87 26.65
CA GLN A 155 -2.70 8.80 25.47
C GLN A 155 -2.06 7.96 24.37
N ALA A 156 -0.72 8.01 24.24
CA ALA A 156 0.02 7.16 23.32
C ALA A 156 -0.13 5.68 23.70
N ASP A 157 0.12 5.34 24.96
CA ASP A 157 -0.02 3.96 25.44
C ASP A 157 -1.46 3.44 25.29
N ALA A 158 -2.45 4.30 25.60
CA ALA A 158 -3.87 3.96 25.41
C ALA A 158 -4.21 3.71 23.93
N TYR A 159 -3.66 4.49 23.00
CA TYR A 159 -3.85 4.26 21.57
C TYR A 159 -3.25 2.93 21.11
N VAL A 160 -2.00 2.65 21.51
CA VAL A 160 -1.34 1.36 21.21
C VAL A 160 -2.16 0.20 21.73
N ALA A 161 -2.67 0.28 22.97
CA ALA A 161 -3.49 -0.77 23.56
C ALA A 161 -4.77 -1.03 22.73
N ARG A 162 -5.44 0.01 22.24
CA ARG A 162 -6.62 -0.13 21.37
C ARG A 162 -6.27 -0.78 20.02
N VAL A 163 -5.18 -0.36 19.39
CA VAL A 163 -4.69 -0.95 18.14
C VAL A 163 -4.40 -2.44 18.32
N LEU A 164 -3.71 -2.81 19.40
CA LEU A 164 -3.36 -4.20 19.70
C LEU A 164 -4.57 -5.05 20.07
N ALA A 165 -5.57 -4.48 20.76
CA ALA A 165 -6.83 -5.16 21.03
C ALA A 165 -7.58 -5.45 19.72
N ARG A 166 -7.72 -4.46 18.85
CA ARG A 166 -8.38 -4.64 17.54
C ARG A 166 -7.63 -5.65 16.66
N HIS A 167 -6.29 -5.61 16.69
CA HIS A 167 -5.46 -6.61 16.02
C HIS A 167 -5.75 -8.03 16.54
N ALA A 168 -5.82 -8.22 17.86
CA ALA A 168 -6.09 -9.54 18.44
C ALA A 168 -7.45 -10.11 17.98
N GLU A 169 -8.49 -9.28 17.90
CA GLU A 169 -9.81 -9.67 17.37
C GLU A 169 -9.73 -10.14 15.89
N LEU A 170 -8.96 -9.44 15.06
CA LEU A 170 -8.77 -9.81 13.66
C LEU A 170 -7.93 -11.07 13.51
N VAL A 171 -6.89 -11.24 14.33
CA VAL A 171 -6.08 -12.46 14.33
C VAL A 171 -6.90 -13.68 14.74
N GLU A 172 -7.77 -13.54 15.75
CA GLU A 172 -8.67 -14.62 16.17
C GLU A 172 -9.63 -15.04 15.05
N SER A 173 -10.14 -14.09 14.26
CA SER A 173 -11.13 -14.35 13.22
C SER A 173 -10.56 -14.72 11.85
N LEU A 174 -9.38 -14.19 11.49
CA LEU A 174 -8.79 -14.30 10.15
C LEU A 174 -7.47 -15.07 10.12
N GLY A 175 -6.77 -15.16 11.25
CA GLY A 175 -5.42 -15.73 11.37
C GLY A 175 -4.31 -14.69 11.30
N GLU A 176 -3.19 -14.96 11.97
CA GLU A 176 -2.07 -14.03 12.17
C GLU A 176 -1.41 -13.55 10.87
N HIS A 177 -1.33 -14.42 9.87
CA HIS A 177 -0.70 -14.10 8.59
C HIS A 177 -1.72 -13.73 7.50
N ALA A 178 -2.97 -13.42 7.86
CA ALA A 178 -3.97 -13.02 6.89
C ALA A 178 -3.62 -11.66 6.28
N PHE A 179 -3.79 -11.55 4.96
CA PHE A 179 -3.79 -10.26 4.28
C PHE A 179 -5.14 -9.59 4.47
N VAL A 180 -5.11 -8.34 4.92
CA VAL A 180 -6.28 -7.55 5.22
C VAL A 180 -6.25 -6.19 4.53
N PHE A 181 -7.44 -5.65 4.33
CA PHE A 181 -7.63 -4.26 3.96
C PHE A 181 -8.94 -3.81 4.61
N ARG A 182 -8.91 -2.70 5.35
CA ARG A 182 -10.07 -2.18 6.07
C ARG A 182 -10.72 -3.19 7.01
N GLY A 183 -9.89 -3.82 7.86
CA GLY A 183 -10.35 -4.73 8.90
C GLY A 183 -10.99 -6.03 8.39
N ARG A 184 -10.88 -6.34 7.09
CA ARG A 184 -11.40 -7.56 6.48
C ARG A 184 -10.33 -8.29 5.71
N LEU A 185 -10.53 -9.59 5.51
CA LEU A 185 -9.73 -10.39 4.59
C LEU A 185 -9.68 -9.69 3.22
N LEU A 186 -8.49 -9.62 2.63
CA LEU A 186 -8.27 -8.97 1.35
C LEU A 186 -9.08 -9.65 0.23
N ASP A 187 -10.15 -8.99 -0.22
CA ASP A 187 -11.08 -9.53 -1.21
C ASP A 187 -11.49 -8.44 -2.21
N LEU A 188 -11.20 -8.67 -3.49
CA LEU A 188 -11.49 -7.71 -4.56
C LEU A 188 -12.98 -7.51 -4.83
N GLU A 189 -13.81 -8.53 -4.64
CA GLU A 189 -15.25 -8.37 -4.79
C GLU A 189 -15.78 -7.45 -3.68
N TRP A 190 -15.32 -7.66 -2.44
CA TRP A 190 -15.64 -6.78 -1.34
C TRP A 190 -15.13 -5.36 -1.56
N ILE A 191 -13.87 -5.18 -1.98
CA ILE A 191 -13.28 -3.87 -2.30
C ILE A 191 -14.13 -3.11 -3.32
N ALA A 192 -14.55 -3.76 -4.41
CA ALA A 192 -15.36 -3.10 -5.44
C ALA A 192 -16.75 -2.70 -4.93
N ARG A 193 -17.41 -3.58 -4.16
CA ARG A 193 -18.71 -3.27 -3.53
C ARG A 193 -18.60 -2.14 -2.51
N ARG A 194 -17.55 -2.16 -1.67
CA ARG A 194 -17.29 -1.12 -0.68
C ARG A 194 -16.96 0.20 -1.36
N GLY A 195 -16.19 0.18 -2.45
CA GLY A 195 -15.92 1.36 -3.27
C GLY A 195 -17.19 2.02 -3.80
N LEU A 196 -18.17 1.24 -4.28
CA LEU A 196 -19.48 1.77 -4.70
C LEU A 196 -20.24 2.41 -3.52
N GLN A 197 -20.23 1.76 -2.36
CA GLN A 197 -20.87 2.31 -1.16
C GLN A 197 -20.22 3.62 -0.73
N ASP A 198 -18.89 3.68 -0.62
CA ASP A 198 -18.18 4.90 -0.24
C ASP A 198 -18.39 6.05 -1.24
N LEU A 199 -18.55 5.74 -2.53
CA LEU A 199 -18.91 6.75 -3.55
C LEU A 199 -20.31 7.31 -3.31
N ALA A 200 -21.28 6.45 -2.98
CA ALA A 200 -22.64 6.86 -2.67
C ALA A 200 -22.71 7.71 -1.39
N ASP A 201 -21.91 7.37 -0.39
CA ASP A 201 -21.85 8.07 0.89
C ASP A 201 -21.01 9.35 0.85
N GLY A 202 -20.25 9.58 -0.23
CA GLY A 202 -19.33 10.72 -0.35
C GLY A 202 -18.06 10.58 0.48
N GLU A 203 -17.70 9.37 0.90
CA GLU A 203 -16.56 9.04 1.76
C GLU A 203 -15.42 8.33 1.02
N PHE A 204 -15.43 8.38 -0.31
CA PHE A 204 -14.48 7.64 -1.14
C PHE A 204 -13.02 8.02 -0.88
N ASP A 205 -12.23 7.04 -0.45
CA ASP A 205 -10.80 7.20 -0.19
C ASP A 205 -9.98 6.83 -1.43
N SER A 206 -9.06 7.70 -1.85
CA SER A 206 -8.14 7.45 -2.97
C SER A 206 -7.29 6.17 -2.82
N ARG A 207 -7.09 5.69 -1.59
CA ARG A 207 -6.39 4.43 -1.28
C ARG A 207 -7.20 3.21 -1.73
N MET A 208 -8.53 3.30 -1.77
CA MET A 208 -9.43 2.30 -2.36
C MET A 208 -9.12 2.13 -3.85
N ARG A 209 -9.05 3.27 -4.57
CA ARG A 209 -8.70 3.32 -6.00
C ARG A 209 -7.34 2.67 -6.25
N ARG A 210 -6.32 3.05 -5.46
CA ARG A 210 -4.98 2.45 -5.60
C ARG A 210 -5.00 0.94 -5.36
N LYS A 211 -5.57 0.46 -4.25
CA LYS A 211 -5.58 -0.97 -3.93
C LYS A 211 -6.29 -1.79 -5.01
N PHE A 212 -7.44 -1.29 -5.48
CA PHE A 212 -8.21 -1.93 -6.56
C PHE A 212 -7.41 -2.01 -7.87
N GLU A 213 -6.87 -0.89 -8.34
CA GLU A 213 -6.08 -0.86 -9.57
C GLU A 213 -4.79 -1.67 -9.46
N ALA A 214 -4.07 -1.58 -8.34
CA ALA A 214 -2.85 -2.34 -8.11
C ALA A 214 -3.10 -3.85 -8.27
N MET A 215 -4.21 -4.35 -7.74
CA MET A 215 -4.51 -5.78 -7.77
C MET A 215 -5.09 -6.24 -9.11
N THR A 216 -5.95 -5.43 -9.73
CA THR A 216 -6.68 -5.80 -10.96
C THR A 216 -5.95 -5.45 -12.25
N GLY A 217 -5.13 -4.40 -12.23
CA GLY A 217 -4.54 -3.78 -13.42
C GLY A 217 -5.52 -2.91 -14.23
N ILE A 218 -6.76 -2.73 -13.77
CA ILE A 218 -7.76 -1.89 -14.45
C ILE A 218 -7.41 -0.42 -14.24
N ASP A 219 -7.23 0.33 -15.34
CA ASP A 219 -6.92 1.77 -15.28
C ASP A 219 -8.04 2.56 -14.59
N CYS A 220 -7.72 3.12 -13.42
CA CYS A 220 -8.62 3.97 -12.63
C CYS A 220 -8.31 5.46 -12.81
N SER A 221 -7.60 5.88 -13.86
CA SER A 221 -7.30 7.29 -14.14
C SER A 221 -8.56 8.13 -14.31
N CYS A 222 -9.65 7.57 -14.84
CA CYS A 222 -10.92 8.25 -15.04
C CYS A 222 -11.64 8.65 -13.73
N PHE A 223 -11.18 8.15 -12.58
CA PHE A 223 -11.77 8.49 -11.28
C PHE A 223 -11.55 9.96 -10.93
N TYR A 224 -10.53 10.60 -11.49
CA TYR A 224 -10.22 11.99 -11.20
C TYR A 224 -10.07 12.79 -12.49
N HIS A 225 -10.69 13.96 -12.52
CA HIS A 225 -10.49 14.95 -13.56
C HIS A 225 -10.12 16.28 -12.91
N LYS A 226 -8.94 16.81 -13.23
CA LYS A 226 -8.38 18.03 -12.59
C LYS A 226 -8.45 17.93 -11.07
N GLU A 227 -7.92 16.82 -10.53
CA GLU A 227 -7.87 16.49 -9.09
C GLU A 227 -9.24 16.31 -8.40
N LYS A 228 -10.35 16.42 -9.14
CA LYS A 228 -11.70 16.22 -8.61
C LYS A 228 -12.19 14.82 -8.90
N LEU A 229 -12.62 14.12 -7.85
CA LEU A 229 -13.29 12.84 -7.96
C LEU A 229 -14.48 12.95 -8.93
N GLN A 230 -14.62 11.95 -9.79
CA GLN A 230 -15.70 11.76 -10.76
C GLN A 230 -16.51 10.52 -10.34
N PRO A 231 -17.49 10.64 -9.41
CA PRO A 231 -18.10 9.48 -8.77
C PRO A 231 -18.80 8.52 -9.74
N LEU A 232 -19.46 9.05 -10.78
CA LEU A 232 -20.13 8.23 -11.78
C LEU A 232 -19.14 7.45 -12.64
N ALA A 233 -18.01 8.04 -13.01
CA ALA A 233 -16.95 7.36 -13.76
C ALA A 233 -16.30 6.26 -12.91
N ALA A 234 -16.04 6.54 -11.63
CA ALA A 234 -15.51 5.56 -10.69
C ALA A 234 -16.49 4.39 -10.46
N ALA A 235 -17.78 4.69 -10.26
CA ALA A 235 -18.82 3.69 -10.07
C ALA A 235 -18.93 2.75 -11.29
N ALA A 236 -18.91 3.30 -12.50
CA ALA A 236 -18.96 2.50 -13.73
C ALA A 236 -17.82 1.47 -13.82
N VAL A 237 -16.61 1.81 -13.35
CA VAL A 237 -15.48 0.87 -13.33
C VAL A 237 -15.69 -0.26 -12.32
N PHE A 238 -16.15 0.04 -11.11
CA PHE A 238 -16.46 -0.99 -10.12
C PHE A 238 -17.61 -1.90 -10.55
N GLU A 239 -18.67 -1.33 -11.13
CA GLU A 239 -19.80 -2.09 -11.67
C GLU A 239 -19.38 -3.01 -12.82
N ALA A 240 -18.55 -2.51 -13.75
CA ALA A 240 -18.01 -3.32 -14.84
C ALA A 240 -17.18 -4.50 -14.33
N PHE A 241 -16.32 -4.28 -13.33
CA PHE A 241 -15.57 -5.36 -12.67
C PHE A 241 -16.50 -6.38 -12.00
N LEU A 242 -17.51 -5.91 -11.24
CA LEU A 242 -18.48 -6.77 -10.57
C LEU A 242 -19.38 -7.54 -11.54
N ALA A 243 -19.59 -7.03 -12.76
CA ALA A 243 -20.30 -7.73 -13.82
C ALA A 243 -19.39 -8.75 -14.55
N SER A 244 -18.10 -8.48 -14.65
CA SER A 244 -17.13 -9.30 -15.38
C SER A 244 -16.96 -10.71 -14.76
N PRO A 245 -16.90 -11.79 -15.58
CA PRO A 245 -16.57 -13.12 -15.09
C PRO A 245 -15.13 -13.23 -14.59
N GLU A 246 -14.22 -12.34 -15.02
CA GLU A 246 -12.80 -12.33 -14.63
C GLU A 246 -12.61 -12.13 -13.13
N ARG A 247 -13.57 -11.49 -12.44
CA ARG A 247 -13.53 -11.33 -10.98
C ARG A 247 -13.35 -12.66 -10.24
N LYS A 248 -13.82 -13.77 -10.82
CA LYS A 248 -13.71 -15.12 -10.24
C LYS A 248 -12.28 -15.67 -10.24
N ALA A 249 -11.36 -15.05 -10.99
CA ALA A 249 -9.95 -15.42 -10.98
C ALA A 249 -9.23 -14.96 -9.69
N PHE A 250 -9.82 -14.04 -8.92
CA PHE A 250 -9.23 -13.50 -7.70
C PHE A 250 -9.69 -14.25 -6.46
N THR A 251 -8.76 -14.92 -5.81
CA THR A 251 -9.00 -15.61 -4.53
C THR A 251 -8.91 -14.65 -3.34
N PRO A 252 -9.92 -14.61 -2.44
CA PRO A 252 -9.83 -13.89 -1.18
C PRO A 252 -8.61 -14.30 -0.35
N GLY A 253 -7.98 -13.34 0.33
CA GLY A 253 -6.78 -13.53 1.13
C GLY A 253 -5.49 -13.67 0.32
N ARG A 254 -5.53 -13.57 -1.01
CA ARG A 254 -4.34 -13.63 -1.86
C ARG A 254 -4.01 -12.26 -2.45
N ARG A 255 -2.72 -11.92 -2.49
CA ARG A 255 -2.24 -10.70 -3.13
C ARG A 255 -2.05 -10.90 -4.63
N TYR A 256 -2.35 -9.85 -5.37
CA TYR A 256 -2.16 -9.76 -6.82
C TYR A 256 -1.54 -8.41 -7.14
N PHE A 257 -0.78 -8.38 -8.23
CA PHE A 257 -0.31 -7.14 -8.83
C PHE A 257 -0.61 -7.19 -10.33
N PHE A 258 -1.44 -6.28 -10.82
CA PHE A 258 -1.88 -6.21 -12.22
C PHE A 258 -2.47 -7.53 -12.74
N GLY A 259 -3.29 -8.20 -11.91
CA GLY A 259 -3.86 -9.50 -12.24
C GLY A 259 -2.93 -10.68 -12.04
N HIS A 260 -1.63 -10.46 -11.81
CA HIS A 260 -0.65 -11.51 -11.56
C HIS A 260 -0.63 -11.88 -10.08
N PRO A 261 -0.81 -13.16 -9.71
CA PRO A 261 -0.71 -13.56 -8.31
C PRO A 261 0.72 -13.41 -7.80
N ILE A 262 0.86 -12.83 -6.60
CA ILE A 262 2.16 -12.69 -5.96
C ILE A 262 2.54 -14.02 -5.29
N PRO A 263 3.76 -14.55 -5.52
CA PRO A 263 4.20 -15.78 -4.89
C PRO A 263 4.56 -15.56 -3.41
N PRO A 264 4.34 -16.58 -2.57
CA PRO A 264 4.76 -16.53 -1.16
C PRO A 264 6.29 -16.68 -1.00
N GLY A 265 6.95 -17.36 -1.94
CA GLY A 265 8.39 -17.68 -1.87
C GLY A 265 9.32 -16.62 -2.47
N ASP A 266 10.60 -16.72 -2.14
CA ASP A 266 11.65 -15.85 -2.67
C ASP A 266 11.84 -16.10 -4.18
N PRO A 267 11.84 -15.08 -5.05
CA PRO A 267 12.40 -15.23 -6.38
C PRO A 267 13.87 -15.60 -6.23
N ALA A 268 14.28 -16.74 -6.79
CA ALA A 268 15.66 -17.20 -6.70
C ALA A 268 16.65 -16.08 -7.08
N GLY A 269 17.48 -15.63 -6.13
CA GLY A 269 18.57 -14.68 -6.38
C GLY A 269 18.49 -13.30 -5.72
N ALA A 270 17.60 -13.06 -4.75
CA ALA A 270 17.61 -11.80 -3.99
C ALA A 270 18.86 -11.71 -3.06
N SER A 271 19.59 -10.60 -3.15
CA SER A 271 20.75 -10.31 -2.29
C SER A 271 20.34 -10.11 -0.82
N GLU A 272 21.26 -10.28 0.14
CA GLU A 272 21.01 -9.96 1.54
C GLU A 272 20.69 -8.45 1.66
N TRP A 273 19.49 -8.12 2.17
CA TRP A 273 19.09 -6.75 2.51
C TRP A 273 18.94 -6.61 4.04
N PRO A 274 19.47 -5.53 4.66
CA PRO A 274 20.26 -4.46 4.04
C PRO A 274 21.63 -4.97 3.57
N PRO A 275 22.21 -4.39 2.51
CA PRO A 275 23.59 -4.70 2.13
C PRO A 275 24.53 -4.36 3.30
N ARG A 276 25.43 -5.29 3.64
CA ARG A 276 26.46 -5.09 4.69
C ARG A 276 27.41 -3.96 4.37
#